data_AF-A0A9D6VZY3-F1
#
_entry.id   AF-A0A9D6VZY3-F1
#
_cell.length_a   1.000
_cell.length_b   1.000
_cell.length_c   1.000
_cell.angle_alpha   90.00
_cell.angle_beta   90.00
_cell.angle_gamma   90.00
#
_symmetry.space_group_name_H-M   'P 1'
#
loop_
_entity.id
_entity.type
_entity.pdbx_description
1 polymer ?
#
loop_
_entity_poly.entity_id
_entity_poly.type
_entity_poly.pdbx_seq_one_letter_code
_entity_poly.pdbx_strand_id
1 'polypeptide(L)'
;MDRDFREALATGYERLGAWAELLDRINVFPVADGDTGRNLVASFAPLRRTELPRDALVRALLLGARGNSGNIGARFLEGFVGGDAGAPLRARAVRGGELARSAVVEPRDGTMLTLFDRLAEALARAGEPLAHGAAEALLDDLERTVRETRERLEPCRRAGVPDAGALGMFLFVDGFLARQLGRTDALRDPVERFPEAAAFRPEPGGPAASGFCVDAVVRAAGMADDVRRSLERSGESVVSLRRDEFVKVHLHAADRDALRRDLERLGTVVRWSADDLRQQAQEFARPAAAQAIHVVTDAAGSMSRDVARRLGVTLLDSYISIGEASVPETLLEPDVLYAAMRGGERVSTSQASVFERRQHYEKALRLHGRALYLCVGSAFTGNHATVLEWQRLHDPDGQLVALDTGAASGRLGLIARAVARRALSSSDAGEVVAFARRAIVACREWVFLDRLQWLAAGGRLSRPGAFFGDLLHVKPIVSPLPEGARKVGTVRRASDQLPFALARLEETLGPRGAGSVLLQHSDNRARLEEELLPAVRARFPAAEVEVAPLSLTSGAHMGPGTWAAAALPPDL
;
A
#
# COMPACT_ATOMS: atom_id res chain seq x y z
N MET A 1 12.06 16.35 19.13
CA MET A 1 12.84 15.26 18.50
C MET A 1 13.82 15.90 17.54
N ASP A 2 15.05 15.39 17.42
CA ASP A 2 15.97 15.82 16.37
C ASP A 2 15.53 15.26 15.00
N ARG A 3 16.19 15.73 13.93
CA ARG A 3 15.87 15.36 12.55
C ARG A 3 16.30 13.93 12.24
N ASP A 4 17.48 13.52 12.69
CA ASP A 4 18.06 12.20 12.38
C ASP A 4 17.19 11.07 12.94
N PHE A 5 16.68 11.22 14.16
CA PHE A 5 15.75 10.28 14.77
C PHE A 5 14.45 10.14 13.96
N ARG A 6 13.90 11.25 13.43
CA ARG A 6 12.69 11.20 12.59
C ARG A 6 12.96 10.54 11.25
N GLU A 7 14.09 10.83 10.62
CA GLU A 7 14.50 10.15 9.39
C GLU A 7 14.78 8.66 9.62
N ALA A 8 15.30 8.28 10.79
CA ALA A 8 15.47 6.88 11.18
C ALA A 8 14.14 6.15 11.36
N LEU A 9 13.13 6.79 11.99
CA LEU A 9 11.78 6.23 12.07
C LEU A 9 11.17 6.01 10.67
N ALA A 10 11.34 6.98 9.76
CA ALA A 10 10.88 6.84 8.38
C ALA A 10 11.60 5.71 7.64
N THR A 11 12.92 5.57 7.81
CA THR A 11 13.71 4.48 7.20
C THR A 11 13.26 3.11 7.72
N GLY A 12 13.04 2.99 9.04
CA GLY A 12 12.50 1.77 9.65
C GLY A 12 11.12 1.41 9.07
N TYR A 13 10.24 2.40 8.93
CA TYR A 13 8.93 2.22 8.29
C TYR A 13 9.05 1.75 6.84
N GLU A 14 9.87 2.42 6.04
CA GLU A 14 10.05 2.13 4.61
C GLU A 14 10.63 0.71 4.40
N ARG A 15 11.54 0.28 5.27
CA ARG A 15 12.07 -1.09 5.25
C ARG A 15 11.00 -2.12 5.59
N LEU A 16 10.24 -1.91 6.67
CA LEU A 16 9.12 -2.78 7.03
C LEU A 16 8.12 -2.86 5.87
N GLY A 17 7.77 -1.71 5.27
CA GLY A 17 6.81 -1.61 4.19
C GLY A 17 7.22 -2.35 2.94
N ALA A 18 8.49 -2.26 2.55
CA ALA A 18 9.00 -2.99 1.41
C ALA A 18 8.82 -4.52 1.56
N TRP A 19 8.97 -5.03 2.78
CA TRP A 19 8.87 -6.45 3.12
C TRP A 19 7.50 -6.89 3.65
N ALA A 20 6.49 -6.02 3.64
CA ALA A 20 5.15 -6.33 4.16
C ALA A 20 4.51 -7.57 3.52
N GLU A 21 4.73 -7.81 2.22
CA GLU A 21 4.22 -9.00 1.53
C GLU A 21 4.82 -10.31 2.07
N LEU A 22 6.06 -10.28 2.58
CA LEU A 22 6.67 -11.43 3.25
C LEU A 22 6.00 -11.66 4.62
N LEU A 23 5.71 -10.58 5.34
CA LEU A 23 5.02 -10.63 6.65
C LEU A 23 3.59 -11.16 6.49
N ASP A 24 2.85 -10.65 5.50
CA ASP A 24 1.52 -11.13 5.14
C ASP A 24 1.56 -12.62 4.79
N ARG A 25 2.58 -13.07 4.06
CA ARG A 25 2.73 -14.49 3.68
C ARG A 25 2.88 -15.44 4.87
N ILE A 26 3.54 -15.01 5.94
CA ILE A 26 3.77 -15.85 7.13
C ILE A 26 2.78 -15.56 8.27
N ASN A 27 1.74 -14.75 8.03
CA ASN A 27 0.75 -14.43 9.05
C ASN A 27 -0.13 -15.66 9.36
N VAL A 28 0.28 -16.45 10.34
CA VAL A 28 -0.42 -17.66 10.81
C VAL A 28 -0.94 -17.52 12.24
N PHE A 29 -0.70 -16.39 12.90
CA PHE A 29 -1.09 -16.14 14.29
C PHE A 29 -1.54 -14.68 14.51
N PRO A 30 -2.58 -14.44 15.32
CA PRO A 30 -3.52 -15.43 15.89
C PRO A 30 -4.48 -15.98 14.84
N VAL A 31 -4.69 -15.24 13.75
CA VAL A 31 -5.56 -15.58 12.62
C VAL A 31 -4.70 -15.67 11.36
N ALA A 32 -4.94 -16.71 10.56
CA ALA A 32 -4.22 -16.95 9.31
C ALA A 32 -4.92 -16.24 8.12
N ASP A 33 -4.84 -14.91 8.10
CA ASP A 33 -5.57 -14.02 7.16
C ASP A 33 -4.66 -13.17 6.26
N GLY A 34 -3.35 -13.26 6.43
CA GLY A 34 -2.38 -12.55 5.59
C GLY A 34 -2.48 -11.03 5.63
N ASP A 35 -2.72 -10.44 6.80
CA ASP A 35 -2.88 -9.00 6.95
C ASP A 35 -1.83 -8.28 7.83
N THR A 36 -0.93 -9.01 8.50
CA THR A 36 -0.01 -8.39 9.48
C THR A 36 0.86 -7.29 8.88
N GLY A 37 1.48 -7.52 7.72
CA GLY A 37 2.28 -6.53 7.02
C GLY A 37 1.44 -5.34 6.56
N ARG A 38 0.29 -5.59 5.93
CA ARG A 38 -0.65 -4.54 5.51
C ARG A 38 -1.07 -3.64 6.69
N ASN A 39 -1.41 -4.25 7.81
CA ASN A 39 -1.84 -3.56 9.02
C ASN A 39 -0.73 -2.70 9.61
N LEU A 40 0.50 -3.22 9.71
CA LEU A 40 1.66 -2.44 10.17
C LEU A 40 1.96 -1.26 9.22
N VAL A 41 1.94 -1.47 7.90
CA VAL A 41 2.19 -0.41 6.91
C VAL A 41 1.13 0.69 6.99
N ALA A 42 -0.14 0.34 7.10
CA ALA A 42 -1.21 1.32 7.25
C ALA A 42 -1.09 2.10 8.57
N SER A 43 -0.73 1.41 9.65
CA SER A 43 -0.64 1.99 10.99
C SER A 43 0.56 2.94 11.15
N PHE A 44 1.69 2.59 10.52
CA PHE A 44 2.95 3.33 10.69
C PHE A 44 3.18 4.39 9.61
N ALA A 45 2.27 4.53 8.65
CA ALA A 45 2.32 5.55 7.59
C ALA A 45 2.65 6.98 8.08
N PRO A 46 2.16 7.45 9.26
CA PRO A 46 2.54 8.76 9.79
C PRO A 46 4.06 8.98 9.98
N LEU A 47 4.86 7.91 10.16
CA LEU A 47 6.31 8.02 10.36
C LEU A 47 7.04 8.64 9.15
N ARG A 48 6.45 8.61 7.95
CA ARG A 48 7.03 9.30 6.77
C ARG A 48 6.93 10.82 6.84
N ARG A 49 6.02 11.36 7.66
CA ARG A 49 5.86 12.80 7.85
C ARG A 49 6.84 13.29 8.91
N THR A 50 8.11 13.30 8.53
CA THR A 50 9.24 13.69 9.39
C THR A 50 9.19 15.15 9.86
N GLU A 51 8.27 15.96 9.35
CA GLU A 51 8.02 17.32 9.78
C GLU A 51 6.96 17.44 10.89
N LEU A 52 6.20 16.37 11.18
CA LEU A 52 5.14 16.44 12.19
C LEU A 52 5.71 16.68 13.59
N PRO A 53 5.07 17.56 14.38
CA PRO A 53 5.33 17.63 15.81
C PRO A 53 5.13 16.27 16.47
N ARG A 54 5.88 16.00 17.54
CA ARG A 54 5.83 14.72 18.25
C ARG A 54 4.42 14.30 18.64
N ASP A 55 3.66 15.21 19.23
CA ASP A 55 2.33 14.89 19.74
C ASP A 55 1.35 14.60 18.59
N ALA A 56 1.47 15.35 17.48
CA ALA A 56 0.71 15.10 16.26
C ALA A 56 1.06 13.75 15.64
N LEU A 57 2.35 13.39 15.61
CA LEU A 57 2.80 12.09 15.12
C LEU A 57 2.26 10.93 15.98
N VAL A 58 2.38 11.01 17.30
CA VAL A 58 1.85 10.00 18.24
C VAL A 58 0.34 9.86 18.08
N ARG A 59 -0.38 10.99 18.00
CA ARG A 59 -1.83 11.01 17.75
C ARG A 59 -2.18 10.33 16.42
N ALA A 60 -1.45 10.64 15.35
CA ALA A 60 -1.68 10.06 14.02
C ALA A 60 -1.42 8.54 14.00
N LEU A 61 -0.39 8.05 14.71
CA LEU A 61 -0.12 6.61 14.86
C LEU A 61 -1.26 5.89 15.55
N LEU A 62 -1.77 6.44 16.66
CA LEU A 62 -2.83 5.81 17.46
C LEU A 62 -4.18 5.82 16.74
N LEU A 63 -4.54 6.93 16.08
CA LEU A 63 -5.78 7.01 15.28
C LEU A 63 -5.68 6.25 13.94
N GLY A 64 -4.46 6.05 13.46
CA GLY A 64 -4.15 5.36 12.21
C GLY A 64 -4.05 3.85 12.32
N ALA A 65 -3.90 3.33 13.54
CA ALA A 65 -3.71 1.92 13.79
C ALA A 65 -4.85 1.05 13.23
N ARG A 66 -4.47 -0.06 12.58
CA ARG A 66 -5.36 -1.06 12.00
C ARG A 66 -4.96 -2.46 12.44
N GLY A 67 -5.94 -3.32 12.71
CA GLY A 67 -5.72 -4.70 13.10
C GLY A 67 -4.99 -4.86 14.44
N ASN A 68 -4.84 -6.10 14.89
CA ASN A 68 -4.14 -6.38 16.14
C ASN A 68 -2.66 -5.95 16.09
N SER A 69 -1.95 -6.33 15.02
CA SER A 69 -0.52 -6.02 14.86
C SER A 69 -0.25 -4.52 14.82
N GLY A 70 -1.08 -3.75 14.10
CA GLY A 70 -0.96 -2.31 14.00
C GLY A 70 -1.27 -1.59 15.32
N ASN A 71 -2.29 -2.03 16.06
CA ASN A 71 -2.62 -1.46 17.38
C ASN A 71 -1.49 -1.71 18.40
N ILE A 72 -0.93 -2.93 18.47
CA ILE A 72 0.19 -3.25 19.35
C ILE A 72 1.44 -2.44 18.98
N GLY A 73 1.79 -2.42 17.69
CA GLY A 73 2.93 -1.67 17.17
C GLY A 73 2.80 -0.16 17.39
N ALA A 74 1.60 0.41 17.22
CA ALA A 74 1.35 1.83 17.44
C ALA A 74 1.52 2.22 18.91
N ARG A 75 1.17 1.33 19.85
CA ARG A 75 1.36 1.53 21.29
C ARG A 75 2.83 1.42 21.69
N PHE A 76 3.59 0.54 21.06
CA PHE A 76 5.05 0.56 21.16
C PHE A 76 5.61 1.91 20.70
N LEU A 77 5.22 2.37 19.50
CA LEU A 77 5.71 3.62 18.94
C LEU A 77 5.27 4.84 19.74
N GLU A 78 4.08 4.85 20.36
CA GLU A 78 3.65 5.89 21.29
C GLU A 78 4.68 6.07 22.42
N GLY A 79 5.11 4.98 23.05
CA GLY A 79 6.14 5.04 24.10
C GLY A 79 7.52 5.39 23.55
N PHE A 80 7.88 4.81 22.41
CA PHE A 80 9.18 4.97 21.79
C PHE A 80 9.42 6.41 21.30
N VAL A 81 8.40 7.03 20.72
CA VAL A 81 8.42 8.39 20.16
C VAL A 81 8.05 9.44 21.22
N GLY A 82 7.04 9.16 22.05
CA GLY A 82 6.44 10.06 23.03
C GLY A 82 7.26 10.30 24.31
N GLY A 83 8.37 9.57 24.52
CA GLY A 83 9.35 9.83 25.60
C GLY A 83 10.01 11.21 25.54
N ASP A 84 10.61 11.67 26.64
CA ASP A 84 11.29 12.98 26.72
C ASP A 84 12.26 13.22 25.57
N ALA A 85 12.44 14.47 25.15
CA ALA A 85 13.46 14.81 24.16
C ALA A 85 14.84 14.44 24.72
N GLY A 86 15.65 13.71 23.93
CA GLY A 86 16.96 13.22 24.38
C GLY A 86 16.93 11.98 25.27
N ALA A 87 15.76 11.40 25.59
CA ALA A 87 15.68 10.14 26.31
C ALA A 87 16.47 9.03 25.56
N PRO A 88 17.29 8.23 26.28
CA PRO A 88 18.03 7.11 25.71
C PRO A 88 17.10 6.11 25.01
N LEU A 89 17.57 5.47 23.94
CA LEU A 89 16.85 4.44 23.19
C LEU A 89 16.34 3.32 24.10
N ARG A 90 17.11 2.91 25.10
CA ARG A 90 16.68 1.91 26.09
C ARG A 90 15.41 2.36 26.81
N ALA A 91 15.39 3.59 27.32
CA ALA A 91 14.24 4.12 28.06
C ALA A 91 12.99 4.21 27.17
N ARG A 92 13.18 4.57 25.90
CA ARG A 92 12.13 4.58 24.87
C ARG A 92 11.58 3.17 24.60
N ALA A 93 12.47 2.19 24.44
CA ALA A 93 12.10 0.80 24.20
C ALA A 93 11.34 0.18 25.39
N VAL A 94 11.78 0.44 26.64
CA VAL A 94 11.07 0.01 27.85
C VAL A 94 9.66 0.59 27.88
N ARG A 95 9.52 1.91 27.75
CA ARG A 95 8.20 2.57 27.76
C ARG A 95 7.29 2.06 26.65
N GLY A 96 7.85 1.86 25.44
CA GLY A 96 7.12 1.30 24.31
C GLY A 96 6.64 -0.13 24.59
N GLY A 97 7.52 -0.99 25.11
CA GLY A 97 7.19 -2.37 25.46
C GLY A 97 6.06 -2.46 26.50
N GLU A 98 6.11 -1.64 27.55
CA GLU A 98 5.06 -1.55 28.58
C GLU A 98 3.71 -1.14 27.99
N LEU A 99 3.69 -0.09 27.14
CA LEU A 99 2.46 0.36 26.47
C LEU A 99 1.91 -0.68 25.50
N ALA A 100 2.77 -1.35 24.74
CA ALA A 100 2.37 -2.43 23.83
C ALA A 100 1.77 -3.62 24.59
N ARG A 101 2.38 -4.04 25.71
CA ARG A 101 1.86 -5.13 26.55
C ARG A 101 0.51 -4.78 27.18
N SER A 102 0.33 -3.54 27.64
CA SER A 102 -0.96 -3.08 28.19
C SER A 102 -2.07 -2.89 27.15
N ALA A 103 -1.74 -2.90 25.85
CA ALA A 103 -2.71 -2.76 24.78
C ALA A 103 -3.45 -4.08 24.46
N VAL A 104 -2.98 -5.20 24.99
CA VAL A 104 -3.54 -6.54 24.73
C VAL A 104 -4.11 -7.10 26.02
N VAL A 105 -5.34 -7.61 25.97
CA VAL A 105 -6.01 -8.23 27.13
C VAL A 105 -5.25 -9.47 27.62
N GLU A 106 -4.80 -10.30 26.68
CA GLU A 106 -3.99 -11.49 26.95
C GLU A 106 -2.66 -11.44 26.21
N PRO A 107 -1.61 -10.80 26.79
CA PRO A 107 -0.27 -10.78 26.20
C PRO A 107 0.26 -12.20 25.99
N ARG A 108 0.76 -12.49 24.79
CA ARG A 108 1.37 -13.79 24.45
C ARG A 108 2.86 -13.63 24.19
N ASP A 109 3.66 -14.41 24.91
CA ASP A 109 5.09 -14.56 24.60
C ASP A 109 5.27 -15.33 23.29
N GLY A 110 6.39 -15.07 22.59
CA GLY A 110 6.61 -15.53 21.23
C GLY A 110 5.99 -14.62 20.17
N THR A 111 5.54 -13.42 20.51
CA THR A 111 5.05 -12.40 19.57
C THR A 111 6.01 -11.21 19.50
N MET A 112 5.65 -10.15 18.76
CA MET A 112 6.36 -8.86 18.81
C MET A 112 6.56 -8.29 20.22
N LEU A 113 5.73 -8.66 21.20
CA LEU A 113 5.91 -8.25 22.60
C LEU A 113 7.21 -8.79 23.20
N THR A 114 7.57 -10.03 22.88
CA THR A 114 8.85 -10.62 23.30
C THR A 114 10.03 -9.91 22.65
N LEU A 115 9.89 -9.49 21.39
CA LEU A 115 10.91 -8.69 20.71
C LEU A 115 11.14 -7.34 21.40
N PHE A 116 10.08 -6.67 21.86
CA PHE A 116 10.19 -5.38 22.54
C PHE A 116 10.95 -5.48 23.87
N ASP A 117 10.67 -6.51 24.67
CA ASP A 117 11.42 -6.76 25.89
C ASP A 117 12.89 -7.02 25.59
N ARG A 118 13.17 -7.86 24.58
CA ARG A 118 14.54 -8.17 24.16
C ARG A 118 15.27 -6.97 23.61
N LEU A 119 14.60 -6.07 22.90
CA LEU A 119 15.17 -4.80 22.44
C LEU A 119 15.60 -3.94 23.62
N ALA A 120 14.76 -3.79 24.64
CA ALA A 120 15.09 -3.02 25.83
C ALA A 120 16.29 -3.62 26.59
N GLU A 121 16.35 -4.94 26.75
CA GLU A 121 17.47 -5.65 27.37
C GLU A 121 18.77 -5.50 26.56
N ALA A 122 18.69 -5.66 25.24
CA ALA A 122 19.84 -5.59 24.35
C ALA A 122 20.42 -4.17 24.30
N LEU A 123 19.56 -3.13 24.25
CA LEU A 123 19.99 -1.74 24.36
C LEU A 123 20.68 -1.46 25.71
N ALA A 124 20.20 -2.05 26.80
CA ALA A 124 20.83 -1.92 28.11
C ALA A 124 22.25 -2.50 28.15
N ARG A 125 22.48 -3.63 27.47
CA ARG A 125 23.81 -4.25 27.35
C ARG A 125 24.72 -3.49 26.40
N ALA A 126 24.18 -2.98 25.30
CA ALA A 126 24.94 -2.29 24.26
C ALA A 126 25.48 -0.93 24.73
N GLY A 127 24.78 -0.26 25.64
CA GLY A 127 25.13 1.08 26.12
C GLY A 127 24.79 2.18 25.10
N GLU A 128 24.81 3.42 25.57
CA GLU A 128 24.46 4.60 24.77
C GLU A 128 25.51 5.72 24.96
N PRO A 129 26.07 6.32 23.89
CA PRO A 129 25.69 6.19 22.48
C PRO A 129 26.03 4.82 21.88
N LEU A 130 25.18 4.35 20.96
CA LEU A 130 25.28 3.02 20.39
C LEU A 130 26.44 2.92 19.39
N ALA A 131 27.48 2.18 19.76
CA ALA A 131 28.60 1.91 18.87
C ALA A 131 28.23 0.90 17.77
N HIS A 132 28.93 0.95 16.64
CA HIS A 132 28.61 0.12 15.48
C HIS A 132 28.59 -1.38 15.79
N GLY A 133 29.64 -1.92 16.43
CA GLY A 133 29.70 -3.34 16.80
C GLY A 133 28.65 -3.76 17.84
N ALA A 134 28.27 -2.83 18.74
CA ALA A 134 27.22 -3.09 19.73
C ALA A 134 25.83 -3.18 19.08
N ALA A 135 25.59 -2.39 18.02
CA ALA A 135 24.37 -2.49 17.22
C ALA A 135 24.27 -3.81 16.46
N GLU A 136 25.37 -4.33 15.89
CA GLU A 136 25.37 -5.63 15.23
C GLU A 136 25.05 -6.76 16.22
N ALA A 137 25.68 -6.76 17.40
CA ALA A 137 25.39 -7.75 18.43
C ALA A 137 23.93 -7.66 18.94
N LEU A 138 23.38 -6.44 19.04
CA LEU A 138 21.97 -6.22 19.34
C LEU A 138 21.07 -6.81 18.25
N LEU A 139 21.35 -6.55 16.98
CA LEU A 139 20.56 -7.09 15.87
C LEU A 139 20.66 -8.62 15.77
N ASP A 140 21.82 -9.22 16.06
CA ASP A 140 21.96 -10.67 16.16
C ASP A 140 21.07 -11.27 17.27
N ASP A 141 20.96 -10.57 18.40
CA ASP A 141 20.10 -10.99 19.52
C ASP A 141 18.62 -10.90 19.18
N LEU A 142 18.21 -9.82 18.50
CA LEU A 142 16.84 -9.67 18.00
C LEU A 142 16.52 -10.68 16.90
N GLU A 143 17.43 -10.92 15.97
CA GLU A 143 17.27 -11.94 14.92
C GLU A 143 17.03 -13.32 15.54
N ARG A 144 17.84 -13.70 16.55
CA ARG A 144 17.64 -14.94 17.31
C ARG A 144 16.29 -14.98 18.02
N THR A 145 15.89 -13.86 18.62
CA THR A 145 14.58 -13.74 19.28
C THR A 145 13.43 -13.98 18.31
N VAL A 146 13.50 -13.41 17.10
CA VAL A 146 12.50 -13.67 16.04
C VAL A 146 12.48 -15.15 15.68
N ARG A 147 13.63 -15.80 15.49
CA ARG A 147 13.66 -17.26 15.20
C ARG A 147 13.03 -18.09 16.31
N GLU A 148 13.27 -17.75 17.57
CA GLU A 148 12.69 -18.46 18.71
C GLU A 148 11.16 -18.35 18.79
N THR A 149 10.54 -17.30 18.20
CA THR A 149 9.07 -17.17 18.17
C THR A 149 8.39 -18.35 17.49
N ARG A 150 9.04 -18.93 16.46
CA ARG A 150 8.60 -20.14 15.76
C ARG A 150 8.28 -21.27 16.74
N GLU A 151 9.12 -21.45 17.76
CA GLU A 151 8.97 -22.55 18.71
C GLU A 151 8.03 -22.23 19.87
N ARG A 152 7.66 -20.96 20.09
CA ARG A 152 6.87 -20.53 21.26
C ARG A 152 5.36 -20.51 21.00
N LEU A 153 4.95 -20.28 19.76
CA LEU A 153 3.54 -20.24 19.37
C LEU A 153 3.17 -21.49 18.56
N GLU A 154 2.14 -22.23 19.00
CA GLU A 154 1.73 -23.47 18.34
C GLU A 154 1.43 -23.31 16.83
N PRO A 155 0.71 -22.25 16.37
CA PRO A 155 0.49 -22.06 14.93
C PRO A 155 1.78 -21.79 14.15
N CYS A 156 2.71 -21.02 14.72
CA CYS A 156 4.02 -20.74 14.11
C CYS A 156 4.88 -22.01 14.05
N ARG A 157 4.85 -22.82 15.11
CA ARG A 157 5.58 -24.09 15.20
C ARG A 157 5.11 -25.08 14.13
N ARG A 158 3.79 -25.22 13.98
CA ARG A 158 3.16 -26.06 12.95
C ARG A 158 3.49 -25.60 11.53
N ALA A 159 3.46 -24.29 11.29
CA ALA A 159 3.76 -23.71 9.99
C ALA A 159 5.27 -23.65 9.69
N GLY A 160 6.12 -23.79 10.70
CA GLY A 160 7.57 -23.74 10.56
C GLY A 160 8.14 -22.34 10.31
N VAL A 161 7.39 -21.29 10.64
CA VAL A 161 7.75 -19.87 10.38
C VAL A 161 7.77 -19.06 11.68
N PRO A 162 8.54 -17.96 11.76
CA PRO A 162 8.48 -17.05 12.90
C PRO A 162 7.17 -16.25 12.93
N ASP A 163 6.89 -15.61 14.06
CA ASP A 163 5.81 -14.64 14.20
C ASP A 163 5.98 -13.46 13.22
N ALA A 164 4.95 -13.22 12.41
CA ALA A 164 4.94 -12.15 11.40
C ALA A 164 5.14 -10.77 12.02
N GLY A 165 4.53 -10.53 13.18
CA GLY A 165 4.63 -9.26 13.90
C GLY A 165 6.04 -9.01 14.42
N ALA A 166 6.66 -10.00 15.03
CA ALA A 166 8.04 -9.95 15.52
C ALA A 166 9.03 -9.73 14.38
N LEU A 167 8.89 -10.46 13.27
CA LEU A 167 9.73 -10.22 12.08
C LEU A 167 9.53 -8.80 11.53
N GLY A 168 8.29 -8.32 11.45
CA GLY A 168 8.01 -6.96 10.99
C GLY A 168 8.68 -5.89 11.85
N MET A 169 8.57 -6.01 13.17
CA MET A 169 9.22 -5.06 14.09
C MET A 169 10.75 -5.19 14.11
N PHE A 170 11.30 -6.38 13.86
CA PHE A 170 12.74 -6.55 13.64
C PHE A 170 13.21 -5.78 12.40
N LEU A 171 12.50 -5.88 11.28
CA LEU A 171 12.83 -5.14 10.05
C LEU A 171 12.73 -3.62 10.27
N PHE A 172 11.73 -3.18 11.05
CA PHE A 172 11.62 -1.78 11.46
C PHE A 172 12.86 -1.32 12.25
N VAL A 173 13.26 -2.08 13.28
CA VAL A 173 14.42 -1.75 14.13
C VAL A 173 15.72 -1.78 13.34
N ASP A 174 15.91 -2.76 12.45
CA ASP A 174 17.09 -2.88 11.59
C ASP A 174 17.23 -1.65 10.67
N GLY A 175 16.14 -1.22 10.02
CA GLY A 175 16.13 0.00 9.20
C GLY A 175 16.37 1.27 10.02
N PHE A 176 15.75 1.36 11.19
CA PHE A 176 15.94 2.47 12.12
C PHE A 176 17.41 2.61 12.56
N LEU A 177 18.03 1.52 13.02
CA LEU A 177 19.42 1.52 13.47
C LEU A 177 20.39 1.73 12.32
N ALA A 178 20.13 1.16 11.14
CA ALA A 178 20.95 1.41 9.95
C ALA A 178 20.99 2.89 9.60
N ARG A 179 19.87 3.63 9.69
CA ARG A 179 19.88 5.09 9.47
C ARG A 179 20.66 5.84 10.55
N GLN A 180 20.44 5.50 11.83
CA GLN A 180 21.16 6.12 12.95
C GLN A 180 22.68 5.94 12.87
N LEU A 181 23.12 4.83 12.29
CA LEU A 181 24.54 4.47 12.15
C LEU A 181 25.13 4.83 10.78
N GLY A 182 24.33 5.40 9.86
CA GLY A 182 24.78 5.75 8.51
C GLY A 182 25.10 4.54 7.60
N ARG A 183 24.41 3.41 7.79
CA ARG A 183 24.66 2.12 7.08
C ARG A 183 23.43 1.60 6.33
N THR A 184 22.66 2.49 5.71
CA THR A 184 21.44 2.11 4.97
C THR A 184 21.69 1.21 3.76
N ASP A 185 22.94 1.10 3.28
CA ASP A 185 23.34 0.20 2.18
C ASP A 185 23.84 -1.18 2.67
N ALA A 186 23.89 -1.42 3.99
CA ALA A 186 24.40 -2.65 4.59
C ALA A 186 23.37 -3.29 5.53
N LEU A 187 22.15 -3.45 5.04
CA LEU A 187 21.03 -4.05 5.76
C LEU A 187 21.05 -5.58 5.68
N ARG A 188 20.48 -6.24 6.69
CA ARG A 188 20.40 -7.72 6.72
C ARG A 188 19.41 -8.22 5.69
N ASP A 189 19.74 -9.22 4.89
CA ASP A 189 18.77 -9.76 3.92
C ASP A 189 17.73 -10.65 4.61
N PRO A 190 16.42 -10.31 4.60
CA PRO A 190 15.39 -11.12 5.24
C PRO A 190 15.24 -12.52 4.63
N VAL A 191 15.55 -12.72 3.34
CA VAL A 191 15.46 -14.03 2.68
C VAL A 191 16.61 -14.93 3.11
N GLU A 192 17.83 -14.40 3.21
CA GLU A 192 18.98 -15.17 3.70
C GLU A 192 18.88 -15.45 5.20
N ARG A 193 18.36 -14.49 5.97
CA ARG A 193 18.22 -14.66 7.42
C ARG A 193 17.01 -15.52 7.76
N PHE A 194 15.87 -15.39 7.10
CA PHE A 194 14.68 -16.19 7.40
C PHE A 194 14.24 -16.99 6.17
N PRO A 195 15.06 -17.95 5.70
CA PRO A 195 14.76 -18.73 4.50
C PRO A 195 13.44 -19.51 4.63
N GLU A 196 13.09 -19.94 5.85
CA GLU A 196 11.81 -20.56 6.16
C GLU A 196 10.62 -19.67 5.82
N ALA A 197 10.70 -18.36 6.08
CA ALA A 197 9.64 -17.40 5.77
C ALA A 197 9.52 -17.17 4.25
N ALA A 198 10.65 -17.09 3.55
CA ALA A 198 10.67 -16.92 2.09
C ALA A 198 10.12 -18.15 1.35
N ALA A 199 10.46 -19.34 1.84
CA ALA A 199 10.02 -20.63 1.28
C ALA A 199 8.57 -20.98 1.63
N PHE A 200 8.02 -20.43 2.72
CA PHE A 200 6.67 -20.74 3.19
C PHE A 200 5.60 -20.51 2.12
N ARG A 201 4.65 -21.44 2.04
CA ARG A 201 3.46 -21.36 1.20
C ARG A 201 2.25 -21.68 2.08
N PRO A 202 1.26 -20.77 2.20
CA PRO A 202 0.05 -21.05 2.96
C PRO A 202 -0.68 -22.29 2.41
N GLU A 203 -1.13 -23.17 3.29
CA GLU A 203 -1.95 -24.32 2.91
C GLU A 203 -3.45 -24.02 3.01
N PRO A 204 -4.27 -24.53 2.07
CA PRO A 204 -5.72 -24.51 2.20
C PRO A 204 -6.20 -25.34 3.41
N GLY A 205 -7.21 -24.84 4.12
CA GLY A 205 -7.90 -25.63 5.17
C GLY A 205 -7.61 -25.23 6.61
N GLY A 206 -7.11 -24.02 6.87
CA GLY A 206 -7.06 -23.44 8.22
C GLY A 206 -8.45 -23.26 8.84
N PRO A 207 -8.54 -22.97 10.17
CA PRO A 207 -9.81 -22.73 10.84
C PRO A 207 -10.61 -21.67 10.09
N ALA A 208 -11.91 -21.88 9.91
CA ALA A 208 -12.77 -20.91 9.24
C ALA A 208 -12.86 -19.64 10.09
N ALA A 209 -12.07 -18.62 9.74
CA ALA A 209 -12.27 -17.28 10.28
C ALA A 209 -13.66 -16.78 9.83
N SER A 210 -14.41 -16.19 10.75
CA SER A 210 -15.78 -15.73 10.51
C SER A 210 -16.00 -14.37 11.13
N GLY A 211 -16.80 -13.53 10.47
CA GLY A 211 -17.06 -12.17 10.88
C GLY A 211 -16.09 -11.18 10.25
N PHE A 212 -16.04 -9.99 10.84
CA PHE A 212 -15.31 -8.83 10.35
C PHE A 212 -14.34 -8.34 11.43
N CYS A 213 -13.13 -8.02 11.01
CA CYS A 213 -12.20 -7.20 11.78
C CYS A 213 -12.52 -5.73 11.50
N VAL A 214 -13.00 -5.00 12.50
CA VAL A 214 -13.47 -3.62 12.35
C VAL A 214 -12.56 -2.65 13.10
N ASP A 215 -12.07 -1.66 12.36
CA ASP A 215 -11.34 -0.52 12.89
C ASP A 215 -12.17 0.75 12.72
N ALA A 216 -12.54 1.40 13.83
CA ALA A 216 -13.31 2.64 13.78
C ALA A 216 -12.74 3.73 14.70
N VAL A 217 -12.92 4.99 14.30
CA VAL A 217 -12.68 6.16 15.15
C VAL A 217 -14.02 6.88 15.32
N VAL A 218 -14.45 7.01 16.56
CA VAL A 218 -15.70 7.67 16.94
C VAL A 218 -15.37 8.98 17.62
N ARG A 219 -15.92 10.09 17.14
CA ARG A 219 -15.92 11.37 17.84
C ARG A 219 -17.13 11.44 18.77
N ALA A 220 -16.89 11.34 20.07
CA ALA A 220 -17.88 11.38 21.14
C ALA A 220 -17.68 12.65 21.99
N ALA A 221 -18.52 13.66 21.76
CA ALA A 221 -18.46 14.96 22.44
C ALA A 221 -18.81 14.86 23.94
N GLY A 222 -17.83 14.50 24.77
CA GLY A 222 -17.97 14.39 26.24
C GLY A 222 -18.45 13.03 26.77
N MET A 223 -18.75 12.06 25.90
CA MET A 223 -19.16 10.69 26.29
C MET A 223 -18.05 9.64 26.11
N ALA A 224 -16.80 10.05 25.87
CA ALA A 224 -15.70 9.14 25.56
C ALA A 224 -15.50 8.03 26.62
N ASP A 225 -15.68 8.34 27.90
CA ASP A 225 -15.59 7.36 28.99
C ASP A 225 -16.79 6.39 29.05
N ASP A 226 -17.97 6.82 28.59
CA ASP A 226 -19.16 5.96 28.50
C ASP A 226 -19.03 4.99 27.32
N VAL A 227 -18.54 5.49 26.18
CA VAL A 227 -18.19 4.67 25.01
C VAL A 227 -17.15 3.63 25.40
N ARG A 228 -16.08 4.05 26.07
CA ARG A 228 -15.01 3.15 26.54
C ARG A 228 -15.56 2.06 27.45
N ARG A 229 -16.31 2.42 28.50
CA ARG A 229 -16.89 1.44 29.45
C ARG A 229 -17.87 0.48 28.79
N SER A 230 -18.61 0.93 27.77
CA SER A 230 -19.53 0.06 27.03
C SER A 230 -18.77 -0.97 26.19
N LEU A 231 -17.64 -0.60 25.61
CA LEU A 231 -16.86 -1.44 24.70
C LEU A 231 -15.84 -2.35 25.40
N GLU A 232 -15.25 -1.92 26.52
CA GLU A 232 -14.33 -2.74 27.33
C GLU A 232 -14.98 -4.01 27.87
N ARG A 233 -16.30 -3.98 28.12
CA ARG A 233 -17.07 -5.16 28.57
C ARG A 233 -17.12 -6.28 27.52
N SER A 234 -16.82 -5.97 26.27
CA SER A 234 -16.80 -6.93 25.16
C SER A 234 -15.44 -7.60 24.96
N GLY A 235 -14.40 -7.22 25.74
CA GLY A 235 -13.05 -7.80 25.62
C GLY A 235 -12.23 -7.27 24.45
N GLU A 236 -12.60 -6.10 23.94
CA GLU A 236 -12.10 -5.56 22.68
C GLU A 236 -10.99 -4.51 22.87
N SER A 237 -10.17 -4.28 21.83
CA SER A 237 -9.07 -3.31 21.90
C SER A 237 -9.61 -1.88 21.76
N VAL A 238 -9.61 -1.14 22.87
CA VAL A 238 -10.08 0.26 22.92
C VAL A 238 -8.92 1.18 23.27
N VAL A 239 -8.64 2.13 22.38
CA VAL A 239 -7.66 3.20 22.60
C VAL A 239 -8.40 4.54 22.72
N SER A 240 -8.40 5.10 23.92
CA SER A 240 -8.91 6.45 24.18
C SER A 240 -7.74 7.42 24.33
N LEU A 241 -7.77 8.51 23.57
CA LEU A 241 -6.77 9.57 23.65
C LEU A 241 -7.21 10.60 24.68
N ARG A 242 -6.53 10.65 25.83
CA ARG A 242 -6.84 11.62 26.90
C ARG A 242 -6.59 13.04 26.37
N ARG A 243 -7.67 13.84 26.30
CA ARG A 243 -7.81 15.23 25.79
C ARG A 243 -8.45 15.38 24.41
N ASP A 244 -8.71 14.28 23.72
CA ASP A 244 -9.33 14.27 22.40
C ASP A 244 -10.73 13.67 22.51
N GLU A 245 -11.74 14.28 21.90
CA GLU A 245 -13.12 13.74 21.81
C GLU A 245 -13.20 12.42 21.00
N PHE A 246 -12.07 11.78 20.71
CA PHE A 246 -11.95 10.64 19.79
C PHE A 246 -11.64 9.35 20.55
N VAL A 247 -12.46 8.34 20.29
CA VAL A 247 -12.29 6.96 20.76
C VAL A 247 -11.96 6.09 19.56
N LYS A 248 -10.77 5.47 19.54
CA LYS A 248 -10.38 4.46 18.56
C LYS A 248 -10.77 3.09 19.11
N VAL A 249 -11.40 2.30 18.27
CA VAL A 249 -11.86 0.95 18.61
C VAL A 249 -11.38 -0.01 17.54
N HIS A 250 -10.97 -1.19 17.98
CA HIS A 250 -10.69 -2.35 17.14
C HIS A 250 -11.50 -3.51 17.71
N LEU A 251 -12.44 -4.02 16.92
CA LEU A 251 -13.49 -4.93 17.36
C LEU A 251 -13.65 -6.09 16.37
N HIS A 252 -14.03 -7.27 16.84
CA HIS A 252 -14.46 -8.37 15.98
C HIS A 252 -15.98 -8.48 16.00
N ALA A 253 -16.62 -8.42 14.83
CA ALA A 253 -18.08 -8.41 14.73
C ALA A 253 -18.60 -9.41 13.70
N ALA A 254 -19.68 -10.13 14.04
CA ALA A 254 -20.38 -10.98 13.08
C ALA A 254 -21.14 -10.14 12.02
N ASP A 255 -21.66 -8.98 12.42
CA ASP A 255 -22.40 -8.04 11.55
C ASP A 255 -21.77 -6.64 11.64
N ARG A 256 -21.08 -6.24 10.58
CA ARG A 256 -20.41 -4.95 10.47
C ARG A 256 -21.39 -3.77 10.45
N ASP A 257 -22.59 -3.95 9.89
CA ASP A 257 -23.56 -2.86 9.72
C ASP A 257 -24.32 -2.62 11.02
N ALA A 258 -24.65 -3.68 11.76
CA ALA A 258 -25.18 -3.57 13.11
C ALA A 258 -24.19 -2.85 14.03
N LEU A 259 -22.92 -3.27 14.01
CA LEU A 259 -21.87 -2.61 14.79
C LEU A 259 -21.72 -1.14 14.41
N ARG A 260 -21.74 -0.80 13.11
CA ARG A 260 -21.65 0.59 12.65
C ARG A 260 -22.78 1.43 13.23
N ARG A 261 -24.03 0.94 13.17
CA ARG A 261 -25.19 1.63 13.75
C ARG A 261 -25.05 1.85 15.26
N ASP A 262 -24.51 0.88 15.98
CA ASP A 262 -24.29 1.00 17.42
C ASP A 262 -23.22 2.04 17.75
N LEU A 263 -22.12 2.10 17.00
CA LEU A 263 -21.11 3.15 17.17
C LEU A 263 -21.64 4.54 16.79
N GLU A 264 -22.49 4.63 15.76
CA GLU A 264 -23.14 5.89 15.34
C GLU A 264 -24.13 6.41 16.39
N ARG A 265 -24.68 5.55 17.26
CA ARG A 265 -25.48 5.99 18.44
C ARG A 265 -24.63 6.61 19.53
N LEU A 266 -23.34 6.26 19.59
CA LEU A 266 -22.39 6.72 20.60
C LEU A 266 -21.64 7.99 20.18
N GLY A 267 -21.62 8.32 18.89
CA GLY A 267 -20.97 9.52 18.37
C GLY A 267 -20.85 9.52 16.84
N THR A 268 -20.12 10.49 16.29
CA THR A 268 -19.87 10.53 14.84
C THR A 268 -18.73 9.59 14.48
N VAL A 269 -19.00 8.55 13.68
CA VAL A 269 -17.93 7.72 13.10
C VAL A 269 -17.20 8.54 12.04
N VAL A 270 -15.96 8.93 12.34
CA VAL A 270 -15.13 9.75 11.44
C VAL A 270 -14.16 8.92 10.61
N ARG A 271 -13.87 7.68 11.03
CA ARG A 271 -13.10 6.70 10.27
C ARG A 271 -13.70 5.32 10.48
N TRP A 272 -13.78 4.55 9.40
CA TRP A 272 -14.32 3.20 9.40
C TRP A 272 -13.54 2.33 8.43
N SER A 273 -13.16 1.15 8.88
CA SER A 273 -12.60 0.08 8.09
C SER A 273 -13.18 -1.22 8.60
N ALA A 274 -13.58 -2.12 7.70
CA ALA A 274 -13.96 -3.47 8.11
C ALA A 274 -13.54 -4.45 7.03
N ASP A 275 -12.72 -5.41 7.47
CA ASP A 275 -12.10 -6.42 6.64
C ASP A 275 -12.81 -7.77 6.89
N ASP A 276 -13.20 -8.47 5.82
CA ASP A 276 -13.87 -9.77 5.90
C ASP A 276 -12.83 -10.88 6.13
N LEU A 277 -12.85 -11.44 7.34
CA LEU A 277 -11.87 -12.43 7.77
C LEU A 277 -11.93 -13.72 6.94
N ARG A 278 -13.12 -14.10 6.46
CA ARG A 278 -13.29 -15.30 5.63
C ARG A 278 -12.71 -15.08 4.25
N GLN A 279 -13.00 -13.93 3.64
CA GLN A 279 -12.43 -13.57 2.35
C GLN A 279 -10.90 -13.51 2.42
N GLN A 280 -10.36 -12.85 3.45
CA GLN A 280 -8.91 -12.76 3.66
C GLN A 280 -8.26 -14.14 3.83
N ALA A 281 -8.83 -15.03 4.65
CA ALA A 281 -8.32 -16.39 4.82
C ALA A 281 -8.35 -17.21 3.51
N GLN A 282 -9.41 -17.07 2.70
CA GLN A 282 -9.49 -17.73 1.39
C GLN A 282 -8.43 -17.22 0.41
N GLU A 283 -8.19 -15.90 0.41
CA GLU A 283 -7.15 -15.30 -0.41
C GLU A 283 -5.74 -15.68 0.07
N PHE A 284 -5.52 -15.73 1.38
CA PHE A 284 -4.27 -16.14 2.00
C PHE A 284 -3.89 -17.58 1.62
N ALA A 285 -4.86 -18.49 1.65
CA ALA A 285 -4.68 -19.89 1.29
C ALA A 285 -4.48 -20.15 -0.22
N ARG A 286 -4.58 -19.13 -1.07
CA ARG A 286 -4.49 -19.30 -2.52
C ARG A 286 -3.03 -19.56 -2.94
N PRO A 287 -2.74 -20.68 -3.62
CA PRO A 287 -1.38 -20.96 -4.08
C PRO A 287 -0.87 -19.88 -5.03
N ALA A 288 0.37 -19.45 -4.82
CA ALA A 288 1.06 -18.60 -5.78
C ALA A 288 1.39 -19.40 -7.04
N ALA A 289 0.99 -18.88 -8.21
CA ALA A 289 1.32 -19.49 -9.49
C ALA A 289 2.77 -19.19 -9.89
N ALA A 290 3.44 -20.16 -10.49
CA ALA A 290 4.77 -19.94 -11.06
C ALA A 290 4.68 -18.99 -12.26
N GLN A 291 5.67 -18.11 -12.40
CA GLN A 291 5.76 -17.14 -13.50
C GLN A 291 7.13 -17.28 -14.17
N ALA A 292 7.19 -17.08 -15.48
CA ALA A 292 8.46 -17.03 -16.22
C ALA A 292 9.37 -15.89 -15.73
N ILE A 293 8.78 -14.78 -15.29
CA ILE A 293 9.45 -13.62 -14.72
C ILE A 293 8.49 -12.90 -13.78
N HIS A 294 8.97 -12.43 -12.62
CA HIS A 294 8.12 -11.71 -11.67
C HIS A 294 7.79 -10.31 -12.19
N VAL A 295 6.53 -9.89 -12.15
CA VAL A 295 6.12 -8.58 -12.65
C VAL A 295 6.03 -7.57 -11.51
N VAL A 296 6.67 -6.42 -11.70
CA VAL A 296 6.61 -5.28 -10.78
C VAL A 296 6.01 -4.09 -11.55
N THR A 297 5.16 -3.29 -10.91
CA THR A 297 4.63 -2.04 -11.51
C THR A 297 4.31 -1.02 -10.43
N ASP A 298 4.21 0.26 -10.81
CA ASP A 298 3.74 1.29 -9.88
C ASP A 298 2.21 1.22 -9.68
N ALA A 299 1.75 1.43 -8.44
CA ALA A 299 0.33 1.44 -8.07
C ALA A 299 -0.49 2.53 -8.80
N ALA A 300 0.18 3.56 -9.31
CA ALA A 300 -0.38 4.59 -10.16
C ALA A 300 -1.05 4.02 -11.45
N GLY A 301 -0.83 2.73 -11.75
CA GLY A 301 -1.47 1.99 -12.84
C GLY A 301 -2.92 1.54 -12.60
N SER A 302 -3.62 1.97 -11.55
CA SER A 302 -5.04 1.60 -11.32
C SER A 302 -5.25 0.08 -11.19
N MET A 303 -4.33 -0.56 -10.48
CA MET A 303 -4.40 -1.96 -10.09
C MET A 303 -4.58 -2.03 -8.57
N SER A 304 -5.64 -2.69 -8.10
CA SER A 304 -5.81 -2.93 -6.66
C SER A 304 -4.83 -3.99 -6.17
N ARG A 305 -4.57 -4.01 -4.85
CA ARG A 305 -3.73 -5.04 -4.22
C ARG A 305 -4.27 -6.45 -4.47
N ASP A 306 -5.58 -6.63 -4.55
CA ASP A 306 -6.17 -7.96 -4.77
C ASP A 306 -6.00 -8.44 -6.21
N VAL A 307 -6.11 -7.53 -7.18
CA VAL A 307 -5.78 -7.85 -8.57
C VAL A 307 -4.30 -8.17 -8.71
N ALA A 308 -3.43 -7.38 -8.08
CA ALA A 308 -1.99 -7.60 -8.09
C ALA A 308 -1.62 -8.95 -7.46
N ARG A 309 -2.16 -9.27 -6.27
CA ARG A 309 -1.98 -10.57 -5.59
C ARG A 309 -2.42 -11.73 -6.49
N ARG A 310 -3.61 -11.64 -7.10
CA ARG A 310 -4.14 -12.68 -7.99
C ARG A 310 -3.28 -12.91 -9.24
N LEU A 311 -2.65 -11.86 -9.75
CA LEU A 311 -1.79 -11.92 -10.93
C LEU A 311 -0.31 -12.16 -10.59
N GLY A 312 0.06 -12.26 -9.32
CA GLY A 312 1.46 -12.37 -8.90
C GLY A 312 2.28 -11.13 -9.25
N VAL A 313 1.73 -9.93 -9.00
CA VAL A 313 2.39 -8.64 -9.30
C VAL A 313 2.76 -7.95 -7.99
N THR A 314 3.97 -7.44 -7.88
CA THR A 314 4.34 -6.49 -6.81
C THR A 314 4.00 -5.07 -7.23
N LEU A 315 3.24 -4.37 -6.38
CA LEU A 315 2.93 -2.94 -6.56
C LEU A 315 3.92 -2.07 -5.77
N LEU A 316 4.44 -1.04 -6.43
CA LEU A 316 5.20 0.02 -5.78
C LEU A 316 4.30 1.23 -5.56
N ASP A 317 4.06 1.58 -4.30
CA ASP A 317 3.15 2.66 -3.96
C ASP A 317 3.72 4.05 -4.29
N SER A 318 2.81 4.93 -4.71
CA SER A 318 2.95 6.36 -4.46
C SER A 318 2.16 6.73 -3.22
N TYR A 319 2.38 7.92 -2.69
CA TYR A 319 1.75 8.35 -1.46
C TYR A 319 0.81 9.52 -1.69
N ILE A 320 -0.34 9.46 -1.05
CA ILE A 320 -1.36 10.51 -1.07
C ILE A 320 -1.29 11.26 0.25
N SER A 321 -1.07 12.57 0.18
CA SER A 321 -1.04 13.45 1.34
C SER A 321 -2.30 14.30 1.39
N ILE A 322 -2.99 14.24 2.54
CA ILE A 322 -4.20 15.01 2.84
C ILE A 322 -3.97 15.66 4.21
N GLY A 323 -3.77 16.98 4.23
CA GLY A 323 -3.34 17.68 5.44
C GLY A 323 -2.06 17.10 6.03
N GLU A 324 -2.13 16.64 7.28
CA GLU A 324 -1.02 16.01 8.01
C GLU A 324 -0.84 14.51 7.71
N ALA A 325 -1.83 13.86 7.08
CA ALA A 325 -1.72 12.45 6.72
C ALA A 325 -0.89 12.26 5.44
N SER A 326 -0.15 11.15 5.36
CA SER A 326 0.39 10.64 4.11
C SER A 326 0.35 9.12 4.15
N VAL A 327 -0.32 8.52 3.18
CA VAL A 327 -0.67 7.10 3.18
C VAL A 327 -0.33 6.51 1.80
N PRO A 328 0.19 5.27 1.72
CA PRO A 328 0.31 4.55 0.45
C PRO A 328 -1.02 4.56 -0.30
N GLU A 329 -1.01 4.86 -1.60
CA GLU A 329 -2.23 5.06 -2.37
C GLU A 329 -3.15 3.83 -2.37
N THR A 330 -2.56 2.64 -2.30
CA THR A 330 -3.31 1.37 -2.27
C THR A 330 -3.92 1.04 -0.90
N LEU A 331 -3.62 1.81 0.13
CA LEU A 331 -4.14 1.65 1.50
C LEU A 331 -5.07 2.81 1.91
N LEU A 332 -5.25 3.80 1.04
CA LEU A 332 -6.19 4.90 1.25
C LEU A 332 -7.53 4.55 0.61
N GLU A 333 -8.62 4.77 1.34
CA GLU A 333 -9.96 4.63 0.79
C GLU A 333 -10.26 5.78 -0.21
N PRO A 334 -10.75 5.48 -1.44
CA PRO A 334 -11.03 6.50 -2.44
C PRO A 334 -11.96 7.62 -1.95
N ASP A 335 -12.98 7.28 -1.16
CA ASP A 335 -13.96 8.23 -0.64
C ASP A 335 -13.32 9.29 0.27
N VAL A 336 -12.26 8.93 1.01
CA VAL A 336 -11.51 9.86 1.86
C VAL A 336 -10.81 10.91 1.00
N LEU A 337 -10.18 10.48 -0.10
CA LEU A 337 -9.54 11.40 -1.05
C LEU A 337 -10.56 12.37 -1.65
N TYR A 338 -11.65 11.84 -2.22
CA TYR A 338 -12.58 12.67 -2.96
C TYR A 338 -13.44 13.57 -2.05
N ALA A 339 -13.74 13.15 -0.83
CA ALA A 339 -14.34 14.01 0.19
C ALA A 339 -13.43 15.18 0.54
N ALA A 340 -12.13 14.93 0.78
CA ALA A 340 -11.15 15.98 1.07
C ALA A 340 -11.02 16.97 -0.10
N MET A 341 -10.94 16.46 -1.34
CA MET A 341 -10.90 17.30 -2.55
C MET A 341 -12.14 18.18 -2.69
N ARG A 342 -13.35 17.64 -2.43
CA ARG A 342 -14.60 18.41 -2.43
C ARG A 342 -14.65 19.46 -1.31
N GLY A 343 -14.10 19.12 -0.15
CA GLY A 343 -13.99 20.03 1.00
C GLY A 343 -12.99 21.17 0.79
N GLY A 344 -12.24 21.17 -0.31
CA GLY A 344 -11.20 22.16 -0.58
C GLY A 344 -9.91 21.94 0.22
N GLU A 345 -9.75 20.76 0.82
CA GLU A 345 -8.52 20.41 1.51
C GLU A 345 -7.36 20.29 0.52
N ARG A 346 -6.15 20.63 0.99
CA ARG A 346 -4.95 20.50 0.17
C ARG A 346 -4.57 19.03 0.05
N VAL A 347 -4.66 18.52 -1.17
CA VAL A 347 -4.23 17.18 -1.57
C VAL A 347 -2.95 17.27 -2.41
N SER A 348 -2.00 16.40 -2.14
CA SER A 348 -0.81 16.23 -2.98
C SER A 348 -0.38 14.77 -3.07
N THR A 349 0.50 14.47 -4.03
CA THR A 349 1.07 13.14 -4.23
C THR A 349 2.59 13.21 -4.16
N SER A 350 3.24 12.18 -3.63
CA SER A 350 4.70 12.03 -3.65
C SER A 350 5.12 10.62 -4.04
N GLN A 351 6.35 10.51 -4.56
CA GLN A 351 6.97 9.20 -4.79
C GLN A 351 7.33 8.54 -3.45
N ALA A 352 7.41 7.21 -3.44
CA ALA A 352 8.20 6.47 -2.47
C ALA A 352 9.65 6.97 -2.45
N SER A 353 10.33 6.85 -1.32
CA SER A 353 11.73 7.27 -1.21
C SER A 353 12.63 6.40 -2.10
N VAL A 354 13.84 6.89 -2.39
CA VAL A 354 14.85 6.07 -3.08
C VAL A 354 15.16 4.82 -2.26
N PHE A 355 15.26 4.94 -0.94
CA PHE A 355 15.52 3.82 -0.03
C PHE A 355 14.43 2.75 -0.12
N GLU A 356 13.16 3.14 0.02
CA GLU A 356 12.00 2.25 -0.09
C GLU A 356 12.00 1.49 -1.42
N ARG A 357 12.24 2.20 -2.53
CA ARG A 357 12.32 1.60 -3.87
C ARG A 357 13.42 0.56 -4.00
N ARG A 358 14.62 0.85 -3.47
CA ARG A 358 15.74 -0.11 -3.47
C ARG A 358 15.37 -1.39 -2.72
N GLN A 359 14.73 -1.26 -1.55
CA GLN A 359 14.27 -2.41 -0.77
C GLN A 359 13.25 -3.27 -1.55
N HIS A 360 12.38 -2.65 -2.35
CA HIS A 360 11.47 -3.38 -3.22
C HIS A 360 12.18 -4.12 -4.37
N TYR A 361 13.21 -3.50 -4.99
CA TYR A 361 14.00 -4.14 -6.05
C TYR A 361 14.76 -5.36 -5.51
N GLU A 362 15.43 -5.19 -4.37
CA GLU A 362 16.13 -6.25 -3.66
C GLU A 362 15.16 -7.39 -3.31
N LYS A 363 14.01 -7.10 -2.70
CA LYS A 363 13.00 -8.10 -2.40
C LYS A 363 12.57 -8.89 -3.65
N ALA A 364 12.28 -8.20 -4.74
CA ALA A 364 11.85 -8.84 -5.98
C ALA A 364 12.90 -9.82 -6.50
N LEU A 365 14.18 -9.43 -6.51
CA LEU A 365 15.26 -10.31 -6.93
C LEU A 365 15.52 -11.46 -5.95
N ARG A 366 15.49 -11.20 -4.64
CA ARG A 366 15.73 -12.24 -3.62
C ARG A 366 14.64 -13.30 -3.58
N LEU A 367 13.39 -12.94 -3.84
CA LEU A 367 12.27 -13.89 -3.81
C LEU A 367 12.04 -14.60 -5.16
N HIS A 368 12.42 -13.98 -6.29
CA HIS A 368 12.03 -14.48 -7.61
C HIS A 368 13.20 -14.70 -8.57
N GLY A 369 14.42 -14.24 -8.24
CA GLY A 369 15.63 -14.35 -9.06
C GLY A 369 15.65 -13.41 -10.28
N ARG A 370 14.52 -13.21 -10.96
CA ARG A 370 14.37 -12.27 -12.08
C ARG A 370 13.05 -11.53 -12.02
N ALA A 371 13.07 -10.25 -12.39
CA ALA A 371 11.88 -9.42 -12.38
C ALA A 371 11.81 -8.47 -13.58
N LEU A 372 10.60 -8.13 -14.01
CA LEU A 372 10.28 -7.14 -15.03
C LEU A 372 9.53 -5.99 -14.36
N TYR A 373 10.17 -4.83 -14.26
CA TYR A 373 9.55 -3.61 -13.74
C TYR A 373 9.00 -2.75 -14.87
N LEU A 374 7.68 -2.61 -14.91
CA LEU A 374 6.94 -1.70 -15.77
C LEU A 374 6.76 -0.35 -15.06
N CYS A 375 7.67 0.59 -15.32
CA CYS A 375 7.66 1.89 -14.66
C CYS A 375 6.52 2.75 -15.20
N VAL A 376 5.86 3.51 -14.31
CA VAL A 376 5.11 4.70 -14.75
C VAL A 376 6.03 5.64 -15.55
N GLY A 377 5.47 6.25 -16.59
CA GLY A 377 6.23 7.00 -17.58
C GLY A 377 7.12 8.10 -16.98
N SER A 378 8.33 8.27 -17.53
CA SER A 378 9.32 9.25 -17.03
C SER A 378 8.86 10.72 -17.09
N ALA A 379 7.91 11.05 -17.96
CA ALA A 379 7.28 12.37 -17.97
C ALA A 379 6.38 12.64 -16.75
N PHE A 380 6.00 11.61 -16.00
CA PHE A 380 5.14 11.72 -14.82
C PHE A 380 5.91 11.57 -13.50
N THR A 381 6.97 10.74 -13.48
CA THR A 381 7.77 10.48 -12.28
C THR A 381 9.25 10.22 -12.61
N GLY A 382 10.13 10.39 -11.62
CA GLY A 382 11.54 10.01 -11.73
C GLY A 382 11.85 8.52 -11.49
N ASN A 383 10.84 7.65 -11.34
CA ASN A 383 11.04 6.26 -10.89
C ASN A 383 11.96 5.46 -11.82
N HIS A 384 11.83 5.66 -13.13
CA HIS A 384 12.67 4.99 -14.12
C HIS A 384 14.14 5.38 -13.98
N ALA A 385 14.45 6.65 -13.76
CA ALA A 385 15.83 7.08 -13.52
C ALA A 385 16.40 6.48 -12.23
N THR A 386 15.58 6.41 -11.16
CA THR A 386 15.98 5.80 -9.88
C THR A 386 16.34 4.32 -10.02
N VAL A 387 15.57 3.52 -10.76
CA VAL A 387 15.90 2.10 -10.96
C VAL A 387 17.15 1.91 -11.83
N LEU A 388 17.32 2.70 -12.90
CA LEU A 388 18.53 2.62 -13.74
C LEU A 388 19.80 2.93 -12.95
N GLU A 389 19.76 3.94 -12.07
CA GLU A 389 20.89 4.26 -11.20
C GLU A 389 21.21 3.11 -10.23
N TRP A 390 20.18 2.50 -9.64
CA TRP A 390 20.35 1.36 -8.75
C TRP A 390 20.94 0.14 -9.47
N GLN A 391 20.44 -0.20 -10.66
CA GLN A 391 20.91 -1.34 -11.46
C GLN A 391 22.39 -1.23 -11.80
N ARG A 392 22.84 -0.03 -12.19
CA ARG A 392 24.26 0.24 -12.50
C ARG A 392 25.20 -0.10 -11.33
N LEU A 393 24.70 0.01 -10.10
CA LEU A 393 25.48 -0.18 -8.88
C LEU A 393 25.30 -1.58 -8.27
N HIS A 394 24.13 -2.21 -8.40
CA HIS A 394 23.75 -3.40 -7.63
C HIS A 394 23.19 -4.57 -8.44
N ASP A 395 22.93 -4.40 -9.74
CA ASP A 395 22.41 -5.46 -10.63
C ASP A 395 23.17 -5.50 -11.96
N PRO A 396 24.50 -5.78 -11.93
CA PRO A 396 25.31 -5.82 -13.14
C PRO A 396 24.90 -6.96 -14.10
N ASP A 397 24.26 -8.00 -13.58
CA ASP A 397 23.79 -9.16 -14.35
C ASP A 397 22.43 -8.91 -15.05
N GLY A 398 21.78 -7.78 -14.76
CA GLY A 398 20.52 -7.38 -15.38
C GLY A 398 19.35 -8.32 -15.05
N GLN A 399 19.30 -8.80 -13.81
CA GLN A 399 18.24 -9.67 -13.32
C GLN A 399 16.89 -8.94 -13.21
N LEU A 400 16.94 -7.63 -12.92
CA LEU A 400 15.81 -6.72 -13.03
C LEU A 400 15.83 -6.10 -14.43
N VAL A 401 14.74 -6.27 -15.20
CA VAL A 401 14.54 -5.57 -16.46
C VAL A 401 13.57 -4.43 -16.21
N ALA A 402 14.01 -3.18 -16.33
CA ALA A 402 13.16 -2.00 -16.18
C ALA A 402 12.76 -1.44 -17.55
N LEU A 403 11.46 -1.19 -17.74
CA LEU A 403 10.91 -0.56 -18.95
C LEU A 403 10.21 0.74 -18.58
N ASP A 404 10.65 1.86 -19.18
CA ASP A 404 9.84 3.08 -19.23
C ASP A 404 8.63 2.85 -20.14
N THR A 405 7.44 2.78 -19.55
CA THR A 405 6.22 2.50 -20.31
C THR A 405 5.71 3.73 -21.07
N GLY A 406 6.16 4.94 -20.72
CA GLY A 406 5.54 6.18 -21.18
C GLY A 406 4.03 6.25 -20.89
N ALA A 407 3.54 5.46 -19.93
CA ALA A 407 2.14 5.30 -19.58
C ALA A 407 1.89 5.63 -18.11
N ALA A 408 0.64 5.97 -17.80
CA ALA A 408 0.12 6.17 -16.44
C ALA A 408 -1.34 5.68 -16.42
N SER A 409 -2.05 5.83 -15.30
CA SER A 409 -3.48 5.52 -15.20
C SER A 409 -3.80 4.10 -15.71
N GLY A 410 -4.91 3.91 -16.43
CA GLY A 410 -5.36 2.60 -16.89
C GLY A 410 -4.52 2.02 -17.99
N ARG A 411 -3.82 2.85 -18.77
CA ARG A 411 -2.87 2.36 -19.78
C ARG A 411 -1.78 1.54 -19.12
N LEU A 412 -1.15 2.07 -18.06
CA LEU A 412 -0.15 1.32 -17.29
C LEU A 412 -0.76 0.05 -16.68
N GLY A 413 -1.95 0.17 -16.08
CA GLY A 413 -2.66 -0.97 -15.49
C GLY A 413 -2.99 -2.09 -16.45
N LEU A 414 -3.48 -1.76 -17.63
CA LEU A 414 -3.87 -2.73 -18.64
C LEU A 414 -2.64 -3.43 -19.23
N ILE A 415 -1.55 -2.69 -19.49
CA ILE A 415 -0.24 -3.26 -19.86
C ILE A 415 0.22 -4.24 -18.77
N ALA A 416 0.25 -3.82 -17.51
CA ALA A 416 0.73 -4.66 -16.42
C ALA A 416 -0.13 -5.92 -16.22
N ARG A 417 -1.47 -5.82 -16.32
CA ARG A 417 -2.37 -6.98 -16.27
C ARG A 417 -2.08 -7.97 -17.40
N ALA A 418 -1.95 -7.48 -18.63
CA ALA A 418 -1.67 -8.32 -19.80
C ALA A 418 -0.31 -9.00 -19.70
N VAL A 419 0.73 -8.27 -19.28
CA VAL A 419 2.09 -8.80 -19.09
C VAL A 419 2.13 -9.83 -17.97
N ALA A 420 1.43 -9.60 -16.85
CA ALA A 420 1.35 -10.57 -15.76
C ALA A 420 0.62 -11.85 -16.18
N ARG A 421 -0.48 -11.75 -16.94
CA ARG A 421 -1.15 -12.92 -17.53
C ARG A 421 -0.22 -13.69 -18.47
N ARG A 422 0.59 -12.99 -19.25
CA ARG A 422 1.59 -13.61 -20.13
C ARG A 422 2.72 -14.28 -19.36
N ALA A 423 3.16 -13.67 -18.25
CA ALA A 423 4.17 -14.25 -17.36
C ALA A 423 3.69 -15.54 -16.69
N LEU A 424 2.39 -15.66 -16.42
CA LEU A 424 1.75 -16.85 -15.86
C LEU A 424 1.57 -17.99 -16.87
N SER A 425 1.50 -17.69 -18.18
CA SER A 425 1.25 -18.69 -19.22
C SER A 425 2.49 -19.05 -20.05
N SER A 426 3.54 -18.24 -20.02
CA SER A 426 4.82 -18.51 -20.69
C SER A 426 5.81 -19.19 -19.74
N SER A 427 6.73 -19.96 -20.32
CA SER A 427 7.93 -20.48 -19.66
C SER A 427 9.19 -19.68 -19.99
N ASP A 428 9.11 -18.69 -20.89
CA ASP A 428 10.24 -17.90 -21.38
C ASP A 428 10.12 -16.43 -20.97
N ALA A 429 11.02 -16.00 -20.07
CA ALA A 429 11.10 -14.61 -19.61
C ALA A 429 11.36 -13.62 -20.77
N GLY A 430 12.14 -14.00 -21.78
CA GLY A 430 12.44 -13.17 -22.94
C GLY A 430 11.20 -12.90 -23.79
N GLU A 431 10.35 -13.91 -23.98
CA GLU A 431 9.06 -13.78 -24.65
C GLU A 431 8.14 -12.79 -23.92
N VAL A 432 8.08 -12.86 -22.59
CA VAL A 432 7.28 -11.94 -21.76
C VAL A 432 7.76 -10.50 -21.90
N VAL A 433 9.09 -10.27 -21.87
CA VAL A 433 9.67 -8.93 -22.05
C VAL A 433 9.38 -8.40 -23.47
N ALA A 434 9.49 -9.24 -24.49
CA ALA A 434 9.16 -8.86 -25.86
C ALA A 434 7.66 -8.50 -26.01
N PHE A 435 6.78 -9.29 -25.39
CA PHE A 435 5.35 -9.00 -25.32
C PHE A 435 5.09 -7.67 -24.61
N ALA A 436 5.75 -7.40 -23.49
CA ALA A 436 5.61 -6.13 -22.76
C ALA A 436 5.95 -4.92 -23.63
N ARG A 437 7.03 -4.99 -24.41
CA ARG A 437 7.42 -3.91 -25.35
C ARG A 437 6.33 -3.66 -26.40
N ARG A 438 5.73 -4.73 -26.96
CA ARG A 438 4.64 -4.61 -27.93
C ARG A 438 3.37 -4.06 -27.29
N ALA A 439 3.02 -4.53 -26.09
CA ALA A 439 1.89 -4.03 -25.33
C ALA A 439 2.02 -2.53 -25.01
N ILE A 440 3.21 -2.05 -24.62
CA ILE A 440 3.49 -0.63 -24.37
C ILE A 440 3.19 0.23 -25.61
N VAL A 441 3.63 -0.23 -26.78
CA VAL A 441 3.43 0.47 -28.06
C VAL A 441 1.97 0.42 -28.53
N ALA A 442 1.26 -0.67 -28.27
CA ALA A 442 -0.09 -0.89 -28.77
C ALA A 442 -1.19 -0.29 -27.86
N CYS A 443 -0.99 -0.28 -26.53
CA CYS A 443 -2.03 0.14 -25.59
C CYS A 443 -2.35 1.64 -25.73
N ARG A 444 -3.64 1.98 -25.72
CA ARG A 444 -4.15 3.36 -25.74
C ARG A 444 -5.05 3.61 -24.54
N GLU A 445 -5.23 4.87 -24.16
CA GLU A 445 -6.18 5.29 -23.12
C GLU A 445 -6.74 6.68 -23.42
N TRP A 446 -8.02 6.87 -23.11
CA TRP A 446 -8.70 8.16 -23.15
C TRP A 446 -9.33 8.44 -21.79
N VAL A 447 -8.97 9.59 -21.22
CA VAL A 447 -9.41 10.08 -19.92
C VAL A 447 -10.38 11.23 -20.13
N PHE A 448 -11.58 11.09 -19.57
CA PHE A 448 -12.70 12.02 -19.70
C PHE A 448 -12.87 12.78 -18.39
N LEU A 449 -12.28 13.97 -18.33
CA LEU A 449 -12.27 14.79 -17.12
C LEU A 449 -13.63 15.47 -16.91
N ASP A 450 -14.08 15.56 -15.65
CA ASP A 450 -15.22 16.43 -15.33
C ASP A 450 -14.82 17.91 -15.36
N ARG A 451 -13.68 18.23 -14.72
CA ARG A 451 -13.13 19.59 -14.62
C ARG A 451 -11.63 19.58 -14.88
N LEU A 452 -11.18 20.45 -15.77
CA LEU A 452 -9.77 20.55 -16.12
C LEU A 452 -8.89 21.15 -15.01
N GLN A 453 -9.49 21.94 -14.12
CA GLN A 453 -8.81 22.66 -13.04
C GLN A 453 -7.87 21.77 -12.21
N TRP A 454 -8.26 20.51 -11.97
CA TRP A 454 -7.48 19.54 -11.20
C TRP A 454 -6.16 19.21 -11.91
N LEU A 455 -6.24 18.92 -13.20
CA LEU A 455 -5.08 18.50 -13.99
C LEU A 455 -4.14 19.67 -14.25
N ALA A 456 -4.69 20.88 -14.42
CA ALA A 456 -3.91 22.10 -14.56
C ALA A 456 -3.15 22.45 -13.28
N ALA A 457 -3.79 22.32 -12.11
CA ALA A 457 -3.15 22.53 -10.81
C ALA A 457 -2.03 21.51 -10.53
N GLY A 458 -2.13 20.31 -11.11
CA GLY A 458 -1.10 19.29 -11.01
C GLY A 458 0.19 19.64 -11.75
N GLY A 459 0.20 20.44 -12.82
CA GLY A 459 1.44 20.72 -13.57
C GLY A 459 2.00 19.54 -14.38
N ARG A 460 1.20 18.47 -14.57
CA ARG A 460 1.54 17.27 -15.37
C ARG A 460 1.08 17.38 -16.84
N LEU A 461 0.58 18.55 -17.25
CA LEU A 461 0.16 18.86 -18.62
C LEU A 461 1.33 19.33 -19.47
N SER A 462 1.53 18.72 -20.64
CA SER A 462 2.39 19.32 -21.64
C SER A 462 1.71 20.60 -22.17
N ARG A 463 2.34 21.77 -21.97
CA ARG A 463 1.86 23.11 -22.39
C ARG A 463 0.57 23.59 -21.70
N PRO A 464 0.61 23.97 -20.41
CA PRO A 464 -0.57 24.41 -19.64
C PRO A 464 -1.32 25.62 -20.24
N GLY A 465 -0.61 26.53 -20.93
CA GLY A 465 -1.19 27.78 -21.44
C GLY A 465 -2.21 27.61 -22.58
N ALA A 466 -2.15 26.51 -23.34
CA ALA A 466 -3.07 26.25 -24.46
C ALA A 466 -4.47 25.76 -24.03
N PHE A 467 -4.72 25.66 -22.73
CA PHE A 467 -5.92 25.07 -22.16
C PHE A 467 -6.87 26.07 -21.49
N PHE A 468 -6.41 27.26 -21.08
CA PHE A 468 -7.22 28.12 -20.21
C PHE A 468 -8.24 29.00 -20.94
N GLY A 469 -8.03 29.35 -22.22
CA GLY A 469 -8.95 30.21 -22.98
C GLY A 469 -10.13 29.49 -23.64
N ASP A 470 -9.91 28.27 -24.15
CA ASP A 470 -10.85 27.60 -25.06
C ASP A 470 -11.85 26.63 -24.39
N LEU A 471 -11.79 26.47 -23.06
CA LEU A 471 -12.37 25.32 -22.35
C LEU A 471 -13.55 25.61 -21.42
N LEU A 472 -14.02 26.84 -21.34
CA LEU A 472 -15.20 27.19 -20.52
C LEU A 472 -16.51 26.50 -21.00
N HIS A 473 -16.54 25.99 -22.24
CA HIS A 473 -17.76 25.44 -22.86
C HIS A 473 -17.62 24.01 -23.41
N VAL A 474 -16.49 23.34 -23.19
CA VAL A 474 -16.24 21.99 -23.71
C VAL A 474 -15.61 21.09 -22.64
N LYS A 475 -15.88 19.79 -22.73
CA LYS A 475 -15.31 18.74 -21.86
C LYS A 475 -14.04 18.18 -22.53
N PRO A 476 -12.85 18.34 -21.93
CA PRO A 476 -11.59 17.85 -22.51
C PRO A 476 -11.47 16.33 -22.40
N ILE A 477 -10.78 15.76 -23.38
CA ILE A 477 -10.35 14.35 -23.40
C ILE A 477 -8.84 14.32 -23.50
N VAL A 478 -8.20 13.61 -22.57
CA VAL A 478 -6.75 13.60 -22.39
C VAL A 478 -6.23 12.16 -22.48
N SER A 479 -5.02 11.99 -23.00
CA SER A 479 -4.32 10.70 -22.98
C SER A 479 -2.95 10.83 -22.31
N PRO A 480 -2.53 9.84 -21.49
CA PRO A 480 -1.17 9.76 -20.98
C PRO A 480 -0.23 9.23 -22.08
N LEU A 481 0.72 10.07 -22.50
CA LEU A 481 1.71 9.78 -23.54
C LEU A 481 3.14 9.91 -22.98
N PRO A 482 4.16 9.41 -23.70
CA PRO A 482 5.55 9.45 -23.25
C PRO A 482 6.06 10.86 -22.93
N GLU A 483 5.53 11.90 -23.57
CA GLU A 483 5.91 13.30 -23.31
C GLU A 483 5.02 14.00 -22.26
N GLY A 484 4.14 13.25 -21.60
CA GLY A 484 3.19 13.76 -20.61
C GLY A 484 1.74 13.70 -21.08
N ALA A 485 0.82 14.24 -20.27
CA ALA A 485 -0.60 14.25 -20.58
C ALA A 485 -0.91 15.24 -21.72
N ARG A 486 -1.59 14.78 -22.78
CA ARG A 486 -1.99 15.59 -23.94
C ARG A 486 -3.49 15.59 -24.17
N LYS A 487 -4.03 16.74 -24.59
CA LYS A 487 -5.40 16.82 -25.12
C LYS A 487 -5.46 16.07 -26.46
N VAL A 488 -6.34 15.10 -26.54
CA VAL A 488 -6.57 14.28 -27.75
C VAL A 488 -7.97 14.49 -28.34
N GLY A 489 -8.82 15.22 -27.64
CA GLY A 489 -10.14 15.58 -28.10
C GLY A 489 -10.86 16.51 -27.15
N THR A 490 -12.03 16.97 -27.59
CA THR A 490 -12.99 17.74 -26.79
C THR A 490 -14.39 17.38 -27.24
N VAL A 491 -15.33 17.32 -26.31
CA VAL A 491 -16.76 17.16 -26.61
C VAL A 491 -17.55 18.28 -25.96
N ARG A 492 -18.78 18.54 -26.43
CA ARG A 492 -19.60 19.64 -25.90
C ARG A 492 -20.29 19.25 -24.60
N ARG A 493 -20.92 18.07 -24.55
CA ARG A 493 -21.67 17.57 -23.39
C ARG A 493 -21.07 16.29 -22.83
N ALA A 494 -21.34 16.01 -21.56
CA ALA A 494 -20.91 14.76 -20.92
C ALA A 494 -21.50 13.50 -21.61
N SER A 495 -22.70 13.61 -22.18
CA SER A 495 -23.35 12.57 -22.99
C SER A 495 -22.57 12.23 -24.27
N ASP A 496 -21.79 13.16 -24.80
CA ASP A 496 -21.04 13.00 -26.04
C ASP A 496 -19.71 12.26 -25.80
N GLN A 497 -19.31 12.02 -24.54
CA GLN A 497 -18.08 11.32 -24.17
C GLN A 497 -18.11 9.84 -24.56
N LEU A 498 -19.24 9.17 -24.31
CA LEU A 498 -19.39 7.73 -24.61
C LEU A 498 -19.30 7.44 -26.11
N PRO A 499 -20.02 8.15 -27.01
CA PRO A 499 -19.84 7.99 -28.46
C PRO A 499 -18.38 8.20 -28.91
N PHE A 500 -17.69 9.19 -28.35
CA PHE A 500 -16.26 9.40 -28.64
C PHE A 500 -15.42 8.20 -28.20
N ALA A 501 -15.65 7.68 -26.98
CA ALA A 501 -14.94 6.52 -26.46
C ALA A 501 -15.16 5.29 -27.33
N LEU A 502 -16.40 5.00 -27.72
CA LEU A 502 -16.73 3.84 -28.57
C LEU A 502 -16.02 3.91 -29.92
N ALA A 503 -15.98 5.08 -30.57
CA ALA A 503 -15.25 5.24 -31.83
C ALA A 503 -13.75 4.97 -31.67
N ARG A 504 -13.14 5.45 -30.59
CA ARG A 504 -11.72 5.23 -30.30
C ARG A 504 -11.38 3.78 -29.92
N LEU A 505 -12.27 3.13 -29.17
CA LEU A 505 -12.17 1.71 -28.88
C LEU A 505 -12.25 0.88 -30.17
N GLU A 506 -13.15 1.22 -31.09
CA GLU A 506 -13.26 0.55 -32.39
C GLU A 506 -11.98 0.70 -33.23
N GLU A 507 -11.39 1.89 -33.28
CA GLU A 507 -10.10 2.13 -33.95
C GLU A 507 -8.97 1.24 -33.37
N THR A 508 -9.02 0.93 -32.08
CA THR A 508 -7.93 0.19 -31.38
C THR A 508 -8.16 -1.31 -31.36
N LEU A 509 -9.38 -1.78 -31.14
CA LEU A 509 -9.74 -3.21 -31.13
C LEU A 509 -9.89 -3.78 -32.55
N GLY A 510 -10.01 -2.88 -33.54
CA GLY A 510 -10.12 -3.24 -34.95
C GLY A 510 -11.44 -3.94 -35.29
N PRO A 511 -11.56 -4.50 -36.51
CA PRO A 511 -12.82 -5.00 -37.05
C PRO A 511 -13.45 -6.15 -36.25
N ARG A 512 -12.61 -6.95 -35.56
CA ARG A 512 -13.09 -8.05 -34.72
C ARG A 512 -13.68 -7.57 -33.40
N GLY A 513 -13.40 -6.33 -32.98
CA GLY A 513 -13.81 -5.81 -31.68
C GLY A 513 -13.33 -6.67 -30.50
N ALA A 514 -12.23 -7.40 -30.70
CA ALA A 514 -11.64 -8.30 -29.71
C ALA A 514 -10.42 -7.63 -29.07
N GLY A 515 -9.99 -8.12 -27.92
CA GLY A 515 -8.88 -7.54 -27.14
C GLY A 515 -9.31 -7.29 -25.69
N SER A 516 -8.59 -6.41 -25.00
CA SER A 516 -8.89 -6.09 -23.60
C SER A 516 -9.21 -4.62 -23.44
N VAL A 517 -10.23 -4.32 -22.64
CA VAL A 517 -10.65 -2.97 -22.28
C VAL A 517 -10.69 -2.84 -20.76
N LEU A 518 -10.07 -1.79 -20.24
CA LEU A 518 -10.18 -1.40 -18.85
C LEU A 518 -10.96 -0.10 -18.75
N LEU A 519 -12.14 -0.14 -18.16
CA LEU A 519 -12.91 1.05 -17.81
C LEU A 519 -12.57 1.49 -16.38
N GLN A 520 -12.42 2.78 -16.17
CA GLN A 520 -12.06 3.34 -14.87
C GLN A 520 -12.98 4.46 -14.44
N HIS A 521 -13.13 4.61 -13.14
CA HIS A 521 -13.98 5.64 -12.52
C HIS A 521 -13.27 6.33 -11.35
N SER A 522 -13.65 7.57 -11.07
CA SER A 522 -13.29 8.31 -9.86
C SER A 522 -14.57 8.92 -9.28
N ASP A 523 -15.03 8.41 -8.14
CA ASP A 523 -16.23 8.95 -7.46
C ASP A 523 -17.52 8.96 -8.32
N ASN A 524 -17.60 8.13 -9.36
CA ASN A 524 -18.74 8.05 -10.28
C ASN A 524 -19.05 6.60 -10.70
N ARG A 525 -18.91 5.65 -9.77
CA ARG A 525 -19.07 4.21 -10.00
C ARG A 525 -20.43 3.86 -10.62
N ALA A 526 -21.52 4.41 -10.09
CA ALA A 526 -22.88 4.14 -10.59
C ALA A 526 -23.00 4.44 -12.09
N ARG A 527 -22.52 5.60 -12.54
CA ARG A 527 -22.50 5.95 -13.98
C ARG A 527 -21.70 4.92 -14.78
N LEU A 528 -20.54 4.50 -14.29
CA LEU A 528 -19.72 3.51 -15.00
C LEU A 528 -20.45 2.17 -15.12
N GLU A 529 -21.08 1.69 -14.05
CA GLU A 529 -21.76 0.38 -14.02
C GLU A 529 -23.11 0.37 -14.76
N GLU A 530 -23.86 1.46 -14.71
CA GLU A 530 -25.22 1.56 -15.27
C GLU A 530 -25.25 2.05 -16.73
N GLU A 531 -24.30 2.91 -17.14
CA GLU A 531 -24.29 3.53 -18.48
C GLU A 531 -23.12 3.01 -19.34
N LEU A 532 -21.89 3.15 -18.84
CA LEU A 532 -20.69 2.99 -19.68
C LEU A 532 -20.35 1.52 -19.96
N LEU A 533 -20.34 0.69 -18.91
CA LEU A 533 -20.00 -0.73 -19.02
C LEU A 533 -20.96 -1.51 -19.92
N PRO A 534 -22.31 -1.37 -19.79
CA PRO A 534 -23.24 -2.06 -20.68
C PRO A 534 -23.06 -1.63 -22.14
N ALA A 535 -22.86 -0.33 -22.40
CA ALA A 535 -22.67 0.18 -23.76
C ALA A 535 -21.40 -0.36 -24.42
N VAL A 536 -20.28 -0.41 -23.69
CA VAL A 536 -19.01 -0.96 -24.20
C VAL A 536 -19.14 -2.47 -24.47
N ARG A 537 -19.75 -3.24 -23.54
CA ARG A 537 -19.98 -4.68 -23.74
C ARG A 537 -20.92 -4.99 -24.91
N ALA A 538 -21.96 -4.17 -25.10
CA ALA A 538 -22.86 -4.32 -26.23
C ALA A 538 -22.16 -4.03 -27.57
N ARG A 539 -21.28 -3.03 -27.62
CA ARG A 539 -20.55 -2.66 -28.84
C ARG A 539 -19.40 -3.62 -29.16
N PHE A 540 -18.75 -4.19 -28.15
CA PHE A 540 -17.57 -5.05 -28.27
C PHE A 540 -17.76 -6.37 -27.50
N PRO A 541 -18.67 -7.26 -27.94
CA PRO A 541 -18.98 -8.50 -27.23
C PRO A 541 -17.80 -9.50 -27.20
N ALA A 542 -16.82 -9.33 -28.09
CA ALA A 542 -15.61 -10.16 -28.13
C ALA A 542 -14.45 -9.60 -27.28
N ALA A 543 -14.61 -8.42 -26.68
CA ALA A 543 -13.58 -7.83 -25.83
C ALA A 543 -13.73 -8.29 -24.37
N GLU A 544 -12.59 -8.53 -23.72
CA GLU A 544 -12.53 -8.70 -22.27
C GLU A 544 -12.63 -7.32 -21.61
N VAL A 545 -13.79 -7.02 -20.99
CA VAL A 545 -14.04 -5.71 -20.35
C VAL A 545 -13.96 -5.82 -18.83
N GLU A 546 -12.93 -5.20 -18.26
CA GLU A 546 -12.70 -5.06 -16.83
C GLU A 546 -13.01 -3.65 -16.33
N VAL A 547 -13.31 -3.54 -15.04
CA VAL A 547 -13.55 -2.27 -14.35
C VAL A 547 -12.58 -2.13 -13.18
N ALA A 548 -12.06 -0.92 -12.98
CA ALA A 548 -11.29 -0.58 -11.79
C ALA A 548 -11.55 0.87 -11.34
N PRO A 549 -11.38 1.21 -10.06
CA PRO A 549 -11.20 2.60 -9.70
C PRO A 549 -9.94 3.15 -10.39
N LEU A 550 -9.95 4.44 -10.72
CA LEU A 550 -8.76 5.17 -11.11
C LEU A 550 -7.75 5.13 -9.94
N SER A 551 -6.45 5.00 -10.21
CA SER A 551 -5.44 5.10 -9.15
C SER A 551 -5.59 6.41 -8.40
N LEU A 552 -5.43 6.40 -7.08
CA LEU A 552 -5.64 7.60 -6.28
C LEU A 552 -4.60 8.67 -6.60
N THR A 553 -3.41 8.28 -7.04
CA THR A 553 -2.43 9.23 -7.59
C THR A 553 -2.98 9.95 -8.81
N SER A 554 -3.56 9.22 -9.77
CA SER A 554 -4.21 9.85 -10.93
C SER A 554 -5.45 10.65 -10.50
N GLY A 555 -6.24 10.13 -9.56
CA GLY A 555 -7.45 10.74 -9.03
C GLY A 555 -7.18 12.09 -8.37
N ALA A 556 -6.08 12.23 -7.63
CA ALA A 556 -5.66 13.49 -7.03
C ALA A 556 -5.34 14.58 -8.08
N HIS A 557 -4.86 14.18 -9.27
CA HIS A 557 -4.56 15.11 -10.37
C HIS A 557 -5.72 15.28 -11.36
N MET A 558 -6.62 14.31 -11.49
CA MET A 558 -7.72 14.34 -12.47
C MET A 558 -9.05 14.78 -11.86
N GLY A 559 -9.21 14.59 -10.55
CA GLY A 559 -10.38 14.98 -9.77
C GLY A 559 -11.56 14.02 -9.88
N PRO A 560 -12.53 14.14 -8.94
CA PRO A 560 -13.74 13.32 -8.90
C PRO A 560 -14.61 13.55 -10.15
N GLY A 561 -15.38 12.54 -10.53
CA GLY A 561 -16.24 12.56 -11.71
C GLY A 561 -15.52 12.21 -13.02
N THR A 562 -14.19 12.02 -12.99
CA THR A 562 -13.42 11.51 -14.13
C THR A 562 -13.72 10.04 -14.37
N TRP A 563 -13.76 9.63 -15.65
CA TRP A 563 -13.71 8.23 -16.04
C TRP A 563 -12.73 8.05 -17.21
N ALA A 564 -12.28 6.83 -17.45
CA ALA A 564 -11.34 6.53 -18.52
C ALA A 564 -11.62 5.18 -19.18
N ALA A 565 -11.14 5.03 -20.40
CA ALA A 565 -11.13 3.76 -21.12
C ALA A 565 -9.73 3.52 -21.67
N ALA A 566 -9.07 2.45 -21.23
CA ALA A 566 -7.84 1.93 -21.82
C ALA A 566 -8.16 0.69 -22.66
N ALA A 567 -7.46 0.53 -23.79
CA ALA A 567 -7.65 -0.59 -24.69
C ALA A 567 -6.31 -1.16 -25.18
N LEU A 568 -6.30 -2.49 -25.31
CA LEU A 568 -5.20 -3.27 -25.83
C LEU A 568 -5.75 -4.20 -26.93
N PRO A 569 -5.19 -4.16 -28.15
CA PRO A 569 -5.62 -5.05 -29.23
C PRO A 569 -5.28 -6.53 -28.91
N PRO A 570 -5.94 -7.48 -29.59
CA PRO A 570 -5.84 -8.91 -29.27
C PRO A 570 -4.53 -9.56 -29.77
N ASP A 571 -3.97 -9.04 -30.88
CA ASP A 571 -2.80 -9.61 -31.55
C ASP A 571 -1.54 -8.81 -31.18
N LEU A 572 -0.77 -9.31 -30.20
CA LEU A 572 0.47 -8.66 -29.71
C LEU A 572 1.74 -9.46 -29.97
#